data_AF-A0A8D1W532-F1
#
_entry.id   AF-A0A8D1W532-F1
#
_cell.length_a   1.000
_cell.length_b   1.000
_cell.length_c   1.000
_cell.angle_alpha   90.00
_cell.angle_beta   90.00
_cell.angle_gamma   90.00
#
_symmetry.space_group_name_H-M   'P 1'
#
loop_
_entity.id
_entity.type
_entity.pdbx_description
1 polymer ?
#
loop_
_entity_poly.entity_id
_entity_poly.type
_entity_poly.pdbx_seq_one_letter_code
_entity_poly.pdbx_strand_id
1 'polypeptide(L)'
;MEFSGSSLVSRKLCWLKPRPVQVSTSSVGTFPKRVKIVEVGPRDGLQNEKNIIPTPTKIKLVDMLSETGLPVIEVTSFVSPKWVPQMADHTEVLKGIQKFPGVNYPVLTPNLRAFQTAVAAGAKEVAVFVAASELFTKKNVNCSTDESFQRCDEILKAARVAGIPVRGYVSCVLGCPYEGKISPAKVAKVTKKIYSMGCYEISLGDTIGVGTPGLMKAMLSAVMQEVPVSALAVHCHDTYGQALANTLMALQVIRACPRLKVQVHSPKGHGLKLCEGGGEGLEVEAGREGKRRLTAVFHLCFQQAPTVPKAQSCVPGPKLAVVGTDM
;
A
#
# COMPACT_ATOMS: atom_id res chain seq x y z
N MET A 1 -26.89 34.96 74.21
CA MET A 1 -28.31 35.27 73.96
C MET A 1 -28.51 35.33 72.46
N GLU A 2 -29.56 34.65 72.01
CA GLU A 2 -29.88 34.26 70.64
C GLU A 2 -30.05 35.43 69.68
N PHE A 3 -29.76 35.19 68.39
CA PHE A 3 -30.45 35.85 67.29
C PHE A 3 -30.65 34.89 66.11
N SER A 4 -31.93 34.55 65.90
CA SER A 4 -32.68 34.38 64.65
C SER A 4 -32.03 33.69 63.43
N GLY A 5 -32.70 32.63 62.96
CA GLY A 5 -32.35 31.93 61.73
C GLY A 5 -32.74 32.64 60.43
N SER A 6 -32.34 32.04 59.29
CA SER A 6 -33.17 31.85 58.09
C SER A 6 -32.38 31.24 56.92
N SER A 7 -33.06 30.28 56.28
CA SER A 7 -33.08 29.98 54.85
C SER A 7 -31.80 29.57 54.11
N LEU A 8 -31.76 28.27 53.79
CA LEU A 8 -31.14 27.68 52.61
C LEU A 8 -31.52 28.45 51.33
N VAL A 9 -30.55 29.11 50.68
CA VAL A 9 -30.70 29.61 49.31
C VAL A 9 -30.12 28.57 48.35
N SER A 10 -31.02 27.77 47.78
CA SER A 10 -30.73 26.87 46.66
C SER A 10 -30.40 27.68 45.41
N ARG A 11 -29.11 27.79 45.05
CA ARG A 11 -28.69 28.34 43.76
C ARG A 11 -29.00 27.32 42.67
N LYS A 12 -30.12 27.52 41.95
CA LYS A 12 -30.41 26.80 40.71
C LYS A 12 -29.32 27.13 39.67
N LEU A 13 -28.43 26.18 39.43
CA LEU A 13 -27.52 26.20 38.29
C LEU A 13 -28.36 25.98 37.03
N CYS A 14 -28.50 27.03 36.21
CA CYS A 14 -29.20 26.96 34.93
C CYS A 14 -28.34 26.17 33.95
N TRP A 15 -28.64 24.89 33.75
CA TRP A 15 -28.03 24.08 32.72
C TRP A 15 -28.51 24.58 31.35
N LEU A 16 -27.67 25.33 30.65
CA LEU A 16 -27.87 25.63 29.24
C LEU A 16 -27.87 24.32 28.46
N LYS A 17 -29.04 23.96 27.89
CA LYS A 17 -29.17 22.79 27.01
C LYS A 17 -28.17 22.95 25.85
N PRO A 18 -27.33 21.94 25.54
CA PRO A 18 -26.47 22.00 24.37
C PRO A 18 -27.34 22.11 23.12
N ARG A 19 -27.12 23.16 22.32
CA ARG A 19 -27.76 23.29 21.02
C ARG A 19 -27.25 22.13 20.15
N PRO A 20 -28.12 21.40 19.44
CA PRO A 20 -27.67 20.43 18.46
C PRO A 20 -26.90 21.20 17.39
N VAL A 21 -25.60 20.95 17.29
CA VAL A 21 -24.81 21.39 16.15
C VAL A 21 -25.36 20.61 14.96
N GLN A 22 -26.14 21.27 14.11
CA GLN A 22 -26.50 20.72 12.81
C GLN A 22 -25.21 20.66 11.99
N VAL A 23 -24.57 19.49 11.99
CA VAL A 23 -23.53 19.18 11.02
C VAL A 23 -24.21 19.12 9.67
N SER A 24 -24.03 20.16 8.84
CA SER A 24 -24.57 20.15 7.49
C SER A 24 -23.95 18.99 6.72
N THR A 25 -24.75 18.03 6.29
CA THR A 25 -24.35 16.88 5.46
C THR A 25 -23.98 17.28 4.03
N SER A 26 -24.00 18.58 3.71
CA SER A 26 -23.91 19.15 2.38
C SER A 26 -22.49 19.29 1.80
N SER A 27 -21.60 18.32 2.05
CA SER A 27 -20.41 18.12 1.20
C SER A 27 -19.72 16.76 1.38
N VAL A 28 -20.48 15.67 1.57
CA VAL A 28 -19.91 14.33 1.33
C VAL A 28 -19.63 14.23 -0.17
N GLY A 29 -18.46 14.69 -0.58
CA GLY A 29 -18.08 14.75 -1.99
C GLY A 29 -18.14 13.37 -2.61
N THR A 30 -18.47 13.33 -3.90
CA THR A 30 -18.62 12.10 -4.67
C THR A 30 -17.32 11.30 -4.64
N PHE A 31 -17.38 10.10 -4.06
CA PHE A 31 -16.31 9.10 -4.12
C PHE A 31 -16.20 8.52 -5.53
N PRO A 32 -15.05 7.93 -5.90
CA PRO A 32 -14.97 7.16 -7.12
C PRO A 32 -16.00 6.02 -7.09
N LYS A 33 -16.66 5.74 -8.22
CA LYS A 33 -17.68 4.68 -8.28
C LYS A 33 -17.09 3.28 -8.10
N ARG A 34 -15.82 3.09 -8.50
CA ARG A 34 -15.09 1.83 -8.40
C ARG A 34 -13.68 2.02 -7.83
N VAL A 35 -13.21 0.99 -7.12
CA VAL A 35 -11.82 0.90 -6.63
C VAL A 35 -11.19 -0.42 -7.07
N LYS A 36 -10.02 -0.32 -7.73
CA LYS A 36 -9.13 -1.44 -8.02
C LYS A 36 -8.27 -1.70 -6.79
N ILE A 37 -8.36 -2.88 -6.21
CA ILE A 37 -7.41 -3.30 -5.18
C ILE A 37 -6.25 -4.02 -5.85
N VAL A 38 -5.03 -3.64 -5.46
CA VAL A 38 -3.80 -4.37 -5.79
C VAL A 38 -3.35 -5.07 -4.52
N GLU A 39 -3.51 -6.39 -4.49
CA GLU A 39 -3.12 -7.23 -3.35
C GLU A 39 -1.62 -7.46 -3.38
N VAL A 40 -0.92 -7.09 -2.31
CA VAL A 40 0.55 -7.18 -2.23
C VAL A 40 1.03 -8.15 -1.15
N GLY A 41 0.12 -8.84 -0.46
CA GLY A 41 0.41 -9.81 0.59
C GLY A 41 1.44 -10.88 0.19
N PRO A 42 1.30 -11.56 -0.97
CA PRO A 42 2.25 -12.60 -1.38
C PRO A 42 3.69 -12.11 -1.58
N ARG A 43 3.88 -10.85 -2.00
CA ARG A 43 5.20 -10.22 -2.16
C ARG A 43 5.59 -9.41 -0.93
N ASP A 44 4.96 -8.24 -0.77
CA ASP A 44 5.32 -7.23 0.23
C ASP A 44 4.99 -7.68 1.66
N GLY A 45 3.90 -8.41 1.84
CA GLY A 45 3.56 -9.07 3.11
C GLY A 45 4.63 -10.06 3.52
N LEU A 46 4.78 -11.13 2.73
CA LEU A 46 5.69 -12.24 3.05
C LEU A 46 7.17 -11.83 3.10
N GLN A 47 7.58 -10.82 2.33
CA GLN A 47 8.95 -10.28 2.39
C GLN A 47 9.30 -9.72 3.78
N ASN A 48 8.33 -9.21 4.53
CA ASN A 48 8.51 -8.62 5.85
C ASN A 48 8.23 -9.60 7.00
N GLU A 49 7.90 -10.86 6.67
CA GLU A 49 7.71 -11.91 7.65
C GLU A 49 9.03 -12.48 8.17
N LYS A 50 9.04 -12.84 9.44
CA LYS A 50 10.25 -13.38 10.11
C LYS A 50 10.58 -14.78 9.62
N ASN A 51 9.55 -15.59 9.37
CA ASN A 51 9.68 -16.98 8.95
C ASN A 51 9.62 -17.08 7.43
N ILE A 52 10.47 -17.93 6.85
CA ILE A 52 10.38 -18.27 5.43
C ILE A 52 9.21 -19.22 5.24
N ILE A 53 8.20 -18.76 4.50
CA ILE A 53 7.01 -19.57 4.20
C ILE A 53 7.34 -20.54 3.05
N PRO A 54 6.98 -21.84 3.17
CA PRO A 54 7.23 -22.82 2.11
C PRO A 54 6.56 -22.46 0.77
N THR A 55 7.21 -22.80 -0.33
CA THR A 55 6.75 -22.55 -1.70
C THR A 55 5.32 -23.04 -1.97
N PRO A 56 4.91 -24.28 -1.58
CA PRO A 56 3.54 -24.74 -1.82
C PRO A 56 2.49 -23.88 -1.10
N THR A 57 2.83 -23.35 0.08
CA THR A 57 1.94 -22.47 0.85
C THR A 57 1.80 -21.10 0.17
N LYS A 58 2.88 -20.56 -0.41
CA LYS A 58 2.83 -19.31 -1.19
C LYS A 58 1.98 -19.46 -2.45
N ILE A 59 2.16 -20.57 -3.17
CA ILE A 59 1.35 -20.89 -4.36
C ILE A 59 -0.13 -20.97 -3.98
N LYS A 60 -0.45 -21.74 -2.93
CA LYS A 60 -1.82 -21.88 -2.42
C LYS A 60 -2.44 -20.55 -2.02
N LEU A 61 -1.68 -19.66 -1.38
CA LEU A 61 -2.13 -18.31 -1.03
C LEU A 61 -2.54 -17.52 -2.29
N VAL A 62 -1.69 -17.50 -3.31
CA VAL A 62 -1.97 -16.74 -4.55
C VAL A 62 -3.16 -17.32 -5.30
N ASP A 63 -3.28 -18.64 -5.38
CA ASP A 63 -4.43 -19.31 -6.00
C ASP A 63 -5.72 -18.96 -5.25
N MET A 64 -5.73 -19.03 -3.91
CA MET A 64 -6.88 -18.64 -3.09
C MET A 64 -7.25 -17.16 -3.27
N LEU A 65 -6.26 -16.27 -3.38
CA LEU A 65 -6.50 -14.85 -3.67
C LEU A 65 -7.09 -14.64 -5.07
N SER A 66 -6.68 -15.44 -6.05
CA SER A 66 -7.19 -15.37 -7.43
C SER A 66 -8.69 -15.70 -7.51
N GLU A 67 -9.17 -16.57 -6.62
CA GLU A 67 -10.59 -16.94 -6.51
C GLU A 67 -11.49 -15.88 -5.85
N THR A 68 -10.89 -14.78 -5.36
CA THR A 68 -11.61 -13.69 -4.68
C THR A 68 -12.10 -12.61 -5.64
N GLY A 69 -11.81 -12.70 -6.94
CA GLY A 69 -12.15 -11.65 -7.90
C GLY A 69 -11.25 -10.41 -7.82
N LEU A 70 -10.12 -10.49 -7.11
CA LEU A 70 -9.09 -9.44 -7.15
C LEU A 70 -8.53 -9.30 -8.58
N PRO A 71 -8.46 -8.08 -9.13
CA PRO A 71 -7.97 -7.87 -10.50
C PRO A 71 -6.45 -7.92 -10.59
N VAL A 72 -5.72 -7.71 -9.48
CA VAL A 72 -4.26 -7.65 -9.45
C VAL A 72 -3.73 -8.24 -8.15
N ILE A 73 -2.80 -9.20 -8.27
CA ILE A 73 -2.10 -9.84 -7.14
C ILE A 73 -0.60 -9.80 -7.42
N GLU A 74 0.15 -9.03 -6.64
CA GLU A 74 1.60 -9.00 -6.74
C GLU A 74 2.21 -10.25 -6.10
N VAL A 75 2.74 -11.12 -6.95
CA VAL A 75 3.00 -12.53 -6.61
C VAL A 75 4.30 -12.69 -5.82
N THR A 76 5.38 -12.05 -6.28
CA THR A 76 6.72 -12.26 -5.75
C THR A 76 7.69 -11.17 -6.23
N SER A 77 8.95 -11.28 -5.83
CA SER A 77 10.03 -10.35 -6.17
C SER A 77 11.27 -11.11 -6.64
N PHE A 78 11.78 -10.76 -7.82
CA PHE A 78 13.02 -11.30 -8.39
C PHE A 78 14.24 -10.56 -7.82
N VAL A 79 14.28 -10.44 -6.50
CA VAL A 79 15.41 -9.87 -5.73
C VAL A 79 16.41 -10.96 -5.40
N SER A 80 17.63 -10.54 -5.05
CA SER A 80 18.66 -11.49 -4.62
C SER A 80 18.22 -12.27 -3.36
N PRO A 81 18.23 -13.62 -3.40
CA PRO A 81 17.93 -14.46 -2.24
C PRO A 81 18.86 -14.22 -1.04
N LYS A 82 20.08 -13.73 -1.29
CA LYS A 82 21.05 -13.36 -0.24
C LYS A 82 20.52 -12.22 0.64
N TRP A 83 19.82 -11.26 0.04
CA TRP A 83 19.31 -10.08 0.73
C TRP A 83 17.87 -10.28 1.21
N VAL A 84 17.07 -11.06 0.47
CA VAL A 84 15.66 -11.32 0.77
C VAL A 84 15.37 -12.83 0.64
N PRO A 85 15.79 -13.64 1.63
CA PRO A 85 15.62 -15.10 1.56
C PRO A 85 14.15 -15.53 1.53
N GLN A 86 13.23 -14.69 2.04
CA GLN A 86 11.79 -14.91 1.96
C GLN A 86 11.30 -15.07 0.52
N MET A 87 11.96 -14.44 -0.45
CA MET A 87 11.58 -14.44 -1.87
C MET A 87 12.49 -15.34 -2.73
N ALA A 88 13.30 -16.21 -2.13
CA ALA A 88 14.27 -17.04 -2.84
C ALA A 88 13.65 -17.97 -3.90
N ASP A 89 12.40 -18.37 -3.69
CA ASP A 89 11.62 -19.27 -4.55
C ASP A 89 10.74 -18.53 -5.56
N HIS A 90 11.11 -17.29 -5.92
CA HIS A 90 10.32 -16.43 -6.80
C HIS A 90 9.96 -17.08 -8.14
N THR A 91 10.86 -17.87 -8.72
CA THR A 91 10.66 -18.52 -10.02
C THR A 91 9.65 -19.65 -9.91
N GLU A 92 9.80 -20.48 -8.87
CA GLU A 92 8.96 -21.63 -8.57
C GLU A 92 7.55 -21.18 -8.21
N VAL A 93 7.40 -20.12 -7.41
CA VAL A 93 6.10 -19.53 -7.08
C VAL A 93 5.42 -19.00 -8.34
N LEU A 94 6.11 -18.17 -9.15
CA LEU A 94 5.47 -17.57 -10.32
C LEU A 94 5.03 -18.62 -11.35
N LYS A 95 5.81 -19.69 -11.54
CA LYS A 95 5.47 -20.79 -12.44
C LYS A 95 4.40 -21.73 -11.87
N GLY A 96 4.37 -21.89 -10.55
CA GLY A 96 3.49 -22.84 -9.86
C GLY A 96 2.05 -22.37 -9.65
N ILE A 97 1.79 -21.06 -9.68
CA ILE A 97 0.42 -20.54 -9.51
C ILE A 97 -0.45 -20.76 -10.76
N GLN A 98 -1.74 -20.92 -10.52
CA GLN A 98 -2.75 -20.92 -11.57
C GLN A 98 -2.99 -19.50 -12.06
N LYS A 99 -3.03 -19.30 -13.38
CA LYS A 99 -3.28 -17.99 -14.00
C LYS A 99 -4.77 -17.84 -14.31
N PHE A 100 -5.51 -17.18 -13.45
CA PHE A 100 -6.94 -16.97 -13.63
C PHE A 100 -7.18 -15.91 -14.73
N PRO A 101 -8.14 -16.13 -15.65
CA PRO A 101 -8.52 -15.14 -16.64
C PRO A 101 -8.97 -13.83 -15.97
N GLY A 102 -8.47 -12.69 -16.46
CA GLY A 102 -8.82 -11.37 -15.93
C GLY A 102 -8.06 -10.93 -14.67
N VAL A 103 -7.12 -11.75 -14.16
CA VAL A 103 -6.25 -11.40 -13.03
C VAL A 103 -4.83 -11.13 -13.53
N ASN A 104 -4.27 -9.99 -13.12
CA ASN A 104 -2.88 -9.64 -13.38
C ASN A 104 -1.98 -10.10 -12.21
N TYR A 105 -0.80 -10.62 -12.57
CA TYR A 105 0.17 -11.18 -11.63
C TYR A 105 1.51 -10.46 -11.71
N PRO A 106 1.60 -9.17 -11.33
CA PRO A 106 2.85 -8.43 -11.38
C PRO A 106 3.90 -9.01 -10.42
N VAL A 107 5.17 -8.81 -10.78
CA VAL A 107 6.32 -9.19 -9.94
C VAL A 107 7.32 -8.04 -9.88
N LEU A 108 8.00 -7.89 -8.74
CA LEU A 108 9.00 -6.83 -8.55
C LEU A 108 10.33 -7.24 -9.22
N THR A 109 10.93 -6.32 -9.98
CA THR A 109 12.20 -6.54 -10.69
C THR A 109 13.17 -5.38 -10.39
N PRO A 110 14.17 -5.55 -9.50
CA PRO A 110 15.06 -4.47 -9.08
C PRO A 110 16.13 -4.05 -10.10
N ASN A 111 16.40 -4.87 -11.11
CA ASN A 111 17.43 -4.64 -12.14
C ASN A 111 17.12 -5.43 -13.42
N LEU A 112 17.89 -5.19 -14.49
CA LEU A 112 17.68 -5.81 -15.80
C LEU A 112 17.78 -7.35 -15.76
N ARG A 113 18.71 -7.90 -14.97
CA ARG A 113 18.86 -9.36 -14.81
C ARG A 113 17.61 -9.98 -14.19
N ALA A 114 17.11 -9.37 -13.12
CA ALA A 114 15.87 -9.77 -12.47
C ALA A 114 14.67 -9.70 -13.41
N PHE A 115 14.59 -8.64 -14.22
CA PHE A 115 13.57 -8.51 -15.26
C PHE A 115 13.64 -9.67 -16.26
N GLN A 116 14.82 -9.98 -16.81
CA GLN A 116 15.00 -11.09 -17.75
C GLN A 116 14.58 -12.43 -17.14
N THR A 117 14.96 -12.70 -15.89
CA THR A 117 14.55 -13.91 -15.17
C THR A 117 13.03 -13.95 -14.95
N ALA A 118 12.40 -12.82 -14.59
CA ALA A 118 10.96 -12.72 -14.43
C ALA A 118 10.21 -13.02 -15.73
N VAL A 119 10.66 -12.45 -16.85
CA VAL A 119 10.08 -12.69 -18.18
C VAL A 119 10.25 -14.16 -18.58
N ALA A 120 11.43 -14.75 -18.38
CA ALA A 120 11.66 -16.17 -18.63
C ALA A 120 10.79 -17.09 -17.75
N ALA A 121 10.39 -16.62 -16.57
CA ALA A 121 9.44 -17.31 -15.69
C ALA A 121 7.96 -17.08 -16.05
N GLY A 122 7.68 -16.26 -17.07
CA GLY A 122 6.33 -16.01 -17.59
C GLY A 122 5.64 -14.77 -17.02
N ALA A 123 6.38 -13.83 -16.42
CA ALA A 123 5.82 -12.56 -15.97
C ALA A 123 5.27 -11.75 -17.16
N LYS A 124 4.02 -11.29 -17.04
CA LYS A 124 3.33 -10.45 -18.03
C LYS A 124 3.18 -8.99 -17.59
N GLU A 125 3.58 -8.69 -16.37
CA GLU A 125 3.61 -7.35 -15.80
C GLU A 125 4.73 -7.33 -14.76
N VAL A 126 5.49 -6.25 -14.71
CA VAL A 126 6.59 -6.09 -13.75
C VAL A 126 6.46 -4.77 -13.01
N ALA A 127 7.14 -4.68 -11.87
CA ALA A 127 7.22 -3.46 -11.09
C ALA A 127 8.66 -3.06 -10.81
N VAL A 128 8.91 -1.76 -10.88
CA VAL A 128 10.16 -1.10 -10.48
C VAL A 128 9.89 -0.16 -9.31
N PHE A 129 10.93 0.22 -8.58
CA PHE A 129 10.79 1.12 -7.45
C PHE A 129 11.90 2.17 -7.42
N VAL A 130 11.52 3.37 -7.00
CA VAL A 130 12.38 4.50 -6.68
C VAL A 130 11.91 5.09 -5.34
N ALA A 131 12.66 6.04 -4.77
CA ALA A 131 12.24 6.73 -3.55
C ALA A 131 12.28 8.24 -3.72
N ALA A 132 11.43 8.94 -2.96
CA ALA A 132 11.46 10.39 -2.85
C ALA A 132 12.60 10.88 -1.92
N SER A 133 13.35 9.98 -1.27
CA SER A 133 14.46 10.31 -0.36
C SER A 133 15.78 9.77 -0.92
N GLU A 134 16.79 10.64 -0.97
CA GLU A 134 18.14 10.28 -1.41
C GLU A 134 18.82 9.34 -0.42
N LEU A 135 18.72 9.63 0.88
CA LEU A 135 19.29 8.81 1.94
C LEU A 135 18.63 7.43 1.99
N PHE A 136 17.33 7.36 1.71
CA PHE A 136 16.64 6.08 1.59
C PHE A 136 17.14 5.29 0.38
N THR A 137 17.21 5.90 -0.80
CA THR A 137 17.77 5.22 -1.99
C THR A 137 19.20 4.73 -1.74
N LYS A 138 20.05 5.57 -1.13
CA LYS A 138 21.44 5.23 -0.80
C LYS A 138 21.54 4.09 0.19
N LYS A 139 20.71 4.05 1.23
CA LYS A 139 20.75 2.97 2.23
C LYS A 139 20.13 1.67 1.71
N ASN A 140 19.11 1.75 0.88
CA ASN A 140 18.34 0.58 0.44
C ASN A 140 18.89 -0.06 -0.84
N VAL A 141 19.47 0.74 -1.74
CA VAL A 141 19.88 0.31 -3.08
C VAL A 141 21.35 0.66 -3.38
N ASN A 142 22.04 1.29 -2.42
CA ASN A 142 23.44 1.71 -2.52
C ASN A 142 23.75 2.55 -3.77
N CYS A 143 22.82 3.45 -4.13
CA CYS A 143 22.97 4.40 -5.23
C CYS A 143 22.21 5.70 -4.94
N SER A 144 22.48 6.73 -5.74
CA SER A 144 21.70 7.97 -5.79
C SER A 144 20.34 7.75 -6.45
N THR A 145 19.43 8.71 -6.28
CA THR A 145 18.12 8.65 -6.95
C THR A 145 18.24 8.70 -8.47
N ASP A 146 19.18 9.46 -9.03
CA ASP A 146 19.39 9.51 -10.48
C ASP A 146 19.97 8.20 -11.04
N GLU A 147 20.89 7.55 -10.34
CA GLU A 147 21.36 6.20 -10.70
C GLU A 147 20.24 5.16 -10.60
N SER A 148 19.36 5.28 -9.59
CA SER A 148 18.17 4.43 -9.48
C SER A 148 17.22 4.61 -10.68
N PHE A 149 17.06 5.84 -11.18
CA PHE A 149 16.33 6.09 -12.43
C PHE A 149 17.01 5.45 -13.64
N GLN A 150 18.33 5.56 -13.77
CA GLN A 150 19.06 4.92 -14.88
C GLN A 150 18.85 3.40 -14.92
N ARG A 151 18.89 2.74 -13.75
CA ARG A 151 18.58 1.31 -13.63
C ARG A 151 17.14 0.99 -14.03
N CYS A 152 16.18 1.85 -13.66
CA CYS A 152 14.79 1.70 -14.09
C CYS A 152 14.64 1.89 -15.61
N ASP A 153 15.40 2.80 -16.22
CA ASP A 153 15.37 3.06 -17.66
C ASP A 153 15.77 1.83 -18.49
N GLU A 154 16.78 1.09 -18.04
CA GLU A 154 17.18 -0.18 -18.68
C GLU A 154 16.02 -1.20 -18.69
N ILE A 155 15.33 -1.35 -17.56
CA ILE A 155 14.17 -2.25 -17.45
C ILE A 155 13.03 -1.76 -18.33
N LEU A 156 12.72 -0.46 -18.31
CA LEU A 156 11.63 0.14 -19.09
C LEU A 156 11.86 -0.01 -20.59
N LYS A 157 13.10 0.16 -21.06
CA LYS A 157 13.48 -0.09 -22.46
C LYS A 157 13.27 -1.55 -22.83
N ALA A 158 13.77 -2.48 -22.02
CA ALA A 158 13.61 -3.91 -22.28
C ALA A 158 12.14 -4.35 -22.24
N ALA A 159 11.37 -3.86 -21.27
CA ALA A 159 9.94 -4.13 -21.13
C ALA A 159 9.13 -3.57 -22.31
N ARG A 160 9.49 -2.39 -22.82
CA ARG A 160 8.87 -1.82 -24.03
C ARG A 160 9.08 -2.72 -25.25
N VAL A 161 10.29 -3.22 -25.46
CA VAL A 161 10.60 -4.17 -26.55
C VAL A 161 9.80 -5.47 -26.40
N ALA A 162 9.64 -5.96 -25.17
CA ALA A 162 8.88 -7.17 -24.87
C ALA A 162 7.36 -6.97 -24.82
N GLY A 163 6.84 -5.73 -24.93
CA GLY A 163 5.42 -5.43 -24.77
C GLY A 163 4.88 -5.65 -23.34
N ILE A 164 5.74 -5.58 -22.33
CA ILE A 164 5.40 -5.85 -20.93
C ILE A 164 5.13 -4.53 -20.19
N PRO A 165 3.93 -4.33 -19.61
CA PRO A 165 3.65 -3.15 -18.80
C PRO A 165 4.51 -3.10 -17.53
N VAL A 166 4.96 -1.89 -17.19
CA VAL A 166 5.76 -1.63 -15.99
C VAL A 166 5.01 -0.71 -15.04
N ARG A 167 4.86 -1.15 -13.80
CA ARG A 167 4.33 -0.36 -12.69
C ARG A 167 5.46 0.28 -11.89
N GLY A 168 5.32 1.55 -11.53
CA GLY A 168 6.30 2.26 -10.72
C GLY A 168 5.88 2.34 -9.25
N TYR A 169 6.82 2.18 -8.33
CA TYR A 169 6.64 2.51 -6.92
C TYR A 169 7.49 3.72 -6.55
N VAL A 170 6.94 4.63 -5.76
CA VAL A 170 7.69 5.72 -5.11
C VAL A 170 7.58 5.54 -3.61
N SER A 171 8.71 5.23 -2.95
CA SER A 171 8.80 5.12 -1.49
C SER A 171 8.95 6.48 -0.81
N CYS A 172 8.67 6.52 0.49
CA CYS A 172 8.83 7.69 1.37
C CYS A 172 8.00 8.91 0.98
N VAL A 173 6.80 8.73 0.42
CA VAL A 173 6.01 9.87 -0.09
C VAL A 173 5.44 10.77 1.01
N LEU A 174 5.25 10.25 2.22
CA LEU A 174 4.74 11.00 3.39
C LEU A 174 5.78 11.20 4.50
N GLY A 175 6.99 10.69 4.30
CA GLY A 175 8.07 10.75 5.27
C GLY A 175 9.14 9.71 5.02
N CYS A 176 10.35 9.99 5.49
CA CYS A 176 11.51 9.11 5.39
C CYS A 176 12.06 8.81 6.79
N PRO A 177 12.47 7.56 7.09
CA PRO A 177 13.07 7.23 8.38
C PRO A 177 14.46 7.86 8.60
N TYR A 178 15.05 8.46 7.56
CA TYR A 178 16.39 9.05 7.60
C TYR A 178 16.37 10.57 7.40
N GLU A 179 15.63 11.07 6.40
CA GLU A 179 15.51 12.52 6.11
C GLU A 179 14.37 13.19 6.89
N GLY A 180 13.46 12.42 7.50
CA GLY A 180 12.27 12.95 8.13
C GLY A 180 11.25 13.44 7.09
N LYS A 181 10.95 14.74 7.09
CA LYS A 181 9.91 15.31 6.22
C LYS A 181 10.34 15.30 4.76
N ILE A 182 9.48 14.77 3.88
CA ILE A 182 9.65 14.81 2.43
C ILE A 182 8.65 15.82 1.85
N SER A 183 9.13 16.71 0.97
CA SER A 183 8.26 17.74 0.41
C SER A 183 7.34 17.15 -0.68
N PRO A 184 6.05 17.55 -0.74
CA PRO A 184 5.13 17.17 -1.82
C PRO A 184 5.68 17.43 -3.22
N ALA A 185 6.39 18.55 -3.41
CA ALA A 185 7.02 18.89 -4.69
C ALA A 185 8.11 17.89 -5.11
N LYS A 186 8.89 17.37 -4.14
CA LYS A 186 9.89 16.33 -4.40
C LYS A 186 9.23 15.03 -4.85
N VAL A 187 8.12 14.64 -4.19
CA VAL A 187 7.32 13.47 -4.60
C VAL A 187 6.79 13.66 -6.02
N ALA A 188 6.15 14.80 -6.31
CA ALA A 188 5.62 15.11 -7.64
C ALA A 188 6.69 15.04 -8.73
N LYS A 189 7.90 15.58 -8.48
CA LYS A 189 9.03 15.50 -9.40
C LYS A 189 9.45 14.06 -9.70
N VAL A 190 9.61 13.24 -8.66
CA VAL A 190 10.02 11.82 -8.80
C VAL A 190 8.94 11.01 -9.52
N THR A 191 7.67 11.19 -9.13
CA THR A 191 6.51 10.54 -9.75
C THR A 191 6.37 10.91 -11.22
N LYS A 192 6.50 12.20 -11.57
CA LYS A 192 6.49 12.67 -12.96
C LYS A 192 7.60 12.01 -13.78
N LYS A 193 8.81 11.94 -13.23
CA LYS A 193 9.96 11.37 -13.94
C LYS A 193 9.74 9.90 -14.27
N ILE A 194 9.38 9.07 -13.29
CA ILE A 194 9.16 7.63 -13.54
C ILE A 194 7.95 7.36 -14.44
N TYR A 195 6.90 8.19 -14.35
CA TYR A 195 5.76 8.13 -15.27
C TYR A 195 6.18 8.45 -16.71
N SER A 196 6.95 9.54 -16.90
CA SER A 196 7.43 9.98 -18.22
C SER A 196 8.38 8.98 -18.88
N MET A 197 9.05 8.13 -18.10
CA MET A 197 9.93 7.07 -18.63
C MET A 197 9.15 5.88 -19.19
N GLY A 198 7.85 5.75 -18.87
CA GLY A 198 6.96 4.74 -19.44
C GLY A 198 6.23 3.85 -18.43
N CYS A 199 6.30 4.14 -17.14
CA CYS A 199 5.46 3.43 -16.16
C CYS A 199 3.99 3.80 -16.37
N TYR A 200 3.10 2.80 -16.51
CA TYR A 200 1.69 3.05 -16.79
C TYR A 200 0.89 3.49 -15.55
N GLU A 201 1.38 3.10 -14.36
CA GLU A 201 0.76 3.38 -13.06
C GLU A 201 1.84 3.55 -11.99
N ILE A 202 1.67 4.54 -11.12
CA ILE A 202 2.59 4.88 -10.04
C ILE A 202 1.92 4.71 -8.67
N SER A 203 2.48 3.83 -7.84
CA SER A 203 2.09 3.64 -6.44
C SER A 203 2.85 4.59 -5.53
N LEU A 204 2.12 5.44 -4.81
CA LEU A 204 2.64 6.39 -3.84
C LEU A 204 2.66 5.75 -2.45
N GLY A 205 3.85 5.36 -1.99
CA GLY A 205 4.05 4.57 -0.77
C GLY A 205 4.40 5.38 0.48
N ASP A 206 3.53 5.35 1.48
CA ASP A 206 3.85 5.71 2.86
C ASP A 206 4.54 4.52 3.54
N THR A 207 5.82 4.35 3.20
CA THR A 207 6.63 3.17 3.52
C THR A 207 6.79 2.89 5.00
N ILE A 208 6.70 3.93 5.84
CA ILE A 208 6.88 3.81 7.30
C ILE A 208 5.59 4.12 8.08
N GLY A 209 4.47 4.39 7.39
CA GLY A 209 3.16 4.60 7.99
C GLY A 209 3.02 5.88 8.81
N VAL A 210 3.89 6.88 8.61
CA VAL A 210 3.89 8.14 9.39
C VAL A 210 2.94 9.19 8.82
N GLY A 211 2.35 8.91 7.65
CA GLY A 211 1.44 9.80 6.98
C GLY A 211 0.19 10.08 7.79
N THR A 212 -0.34 11.29 7.65
CA THR A 212 -1.65 11.68 8.18
C THR A 212 -2.52 12.21 7.04
N PRO A 213 -3.86 12.31 7.20
CA PRO A 213 -4.74 12.76 6.15
C PRO A 213 -4.36 14.15 5.59
N GLY A 214 -3.85 15.05 6.44
CA GLY A 214 -3.35 16.36 5.99
C GLY A 214 -2.14 16.24 5.06
N LEU A 215 -1.17 15.38 5.41
CA LEU A 215 0.02 15.12 4.59
C LEU A 215 -0.35 14.42 3.28
N MET A 216 -1.23 13.41 3.34
CA MET A 216 -1.74 12.71 2.16
C MET A 216 -2.40 13.68 1.17
N LYS A 217 -3.28 14.56 1.65
CA LYS A 217 -3.92 15.57 0.80
C LYS A 217 -2.92 16.50 0.14
N ALA A 218 -1.94 17.01 0.88
CA ALA A 218 -0.92 17.91 0.35
C ALA A 218 -0.04 17.22 -0.71
N MET A 219 0.37 15.98 -0.43
CA MET A 219 1.16 15.15 -1.35
C MET A 219 0.39 14.87 -2.66
N LEU A 220 -0.84 14.37 -2.56
CA LEU A 220 -1.67 14.08 -3.74
C LEU A 220 -1.97 15.35 -4.56
N SER A 221 -2.26 16.47 -3.88
CA SER A 221 -2.53 17.74 -4.57
C SER A 221 -1.34 18.20 -5.42
N ALA A 222 -0.11 17.99 -4.96
CA ALA A 222 1.09 18.30 -5.74
C ALA A 222 1.30 17.30 -6.89
N VAL A 223 1.16 16.00 -6.64
CA VAL A 223 1.39 14.96 -7.67
C VAL A 223 0.36 15.06 -8.81
N MET A 224 -0.89 15.37 -8.49
CA MET A 224 -1.98 15.46 -9.47
C MET A 224 -1.83 16.62 -10.46
N GLN A 225 -0.94 17.59 -10.18
CA GLN A 225 -0.59 18.64 -11.16
C GLN A 225 0.35 18.13 -12.25
N GLU A 226 1.04 17.02 -12.00
CA GLU A 226 2.13 16.53 -12.85
C GLU A 226 1.82 15.19 -13.53
N VAL A 227 0.98 14.35 -12.90
CA VAL A 227 0.65 13.01 -13.37
C VAL A 227 -0.87 12.79 -13.36
N PRO A 228 -1.45 12.23 -14.43
CA PRO A 228 -2.88 12.01 -14.51
C PRO A 228 -3.36 11.07 -13.41
N VAL A 229 -4.49 11.42 -12.82
CA VAL A 229 -5.08 10.71 -11.69
C VAL A 229 -5.35 9.22 -11.98
N SER A 230 -5.66 8.87 -13.23
CA SER A 230 -5.87 7.50 -13.69
C SER A 230 -4.61 6.61 -13.60
N ALA A 231 -3.44 7.23 -13.57
CA ALA A 231 -2.15 6.56 -13.41
C ALA A 231 -1.68 6.52 -11.94
N LEU A 232 -2.45 7.01 -10.97
CA LEU A 232 -2.04 7.03 -9.57
C LEU A 232 -2.66 5.90 -8.76
N ALA A 233 -1.87 5.36 -7.82
CA ALA A 233 -2.29 4.46 -6.77
C ALA A 233 -1.71 4.91 -5.43
N VAL A 234 -2.33 4.53 -4.32
CA VAL A 234 -1.80 4.78 -2.97
C VAL A 234 -1.49 3.47 -2.26
N HIS A 235 -0.40 3.48 -1.49
CA HIS A 235 0.04 2.38 -0.63
C HIS A 235 0.31 2.94 0.76
N CYS A 236 -0.57 2.65 1.71
CA CYS A 236 -0.45 3.16 3.07
C CYS A 236 -0.13 2.03 4.03
N HIS A 237 1.04 2.09 4.69
CA HIS A 237 1.32 1.19 5.81
C HIS A 237 0.53 1.62 7.05
N ASP A 238 0.14 0.65 7.88
CA ASP A 238 -0.66 0.89 9.09
C ASP A 238 0.15 0.94 10.38
N THR A 239 1.45 1.22 10.29
CA THR A 239 2.39 1.22 11.44
C THR A 239 1.93 2.11 12.59
N TYR A 240 1.23 3.21 12.29
CA TYR A 240 0.68 4.15 13.28
C TYR A 240 -0.85 4.27 13.22
N GLY A 241 -1.55 3.25 12.66
CA GLY A 241 -3.02 3.21 12.59
C GLY A 241 -3.65 4.23 11.63
N GLN A 242 -2.87 4.75 10.66
CA GLN A 242 -3.31 5.81 9.75
C GLN A 242 -3.72 5.30 8.36
N ALA A 243 -3.53 4.01 8.05
CA ALA A 243 -3.67 3.52 6.68
C ALA A 243 -5.08 3.75 6.11
N LEU A 244 -6.12 3.47 6.91
CA LEU A 244 -7.51 3.67 6.49
C LEU A 244 -7.87 5.14 6.36
N ALA A 245 -7.43 5.98 7.29
CA ALA A 245 -7.68 7.42 7.24
C ALA A 245 -7.01 8.06 6.02
N ASN A 246 -5.78 7.66 5.70
CA ASN A 246 -5.03 8.12 4.54
C ASN A 246 -5.65 7.60 3.22
N THR A 247 -6.11 6.35 3.20
CA THR A 247 -6.82 5.79 2.04
C THR A 247 -8.15 6.50 1.80
N LEU A 248 -8.91 6.80 2.86
CA LEU A 248 -10.13 7.59 2.77
C LEU A 248 -9.84 8.99 2.22
N MET A 249 -8.77 9.64 2.68
CA MET A 249 -8.36 10.93 2.13
C MET A 249 -8.01 10.83 0.64
N ALA A 250 -7.31 9.78 0.22
CA ALA A 250 -7.01 9.56 -1.20
C ALA A 250 -8.29 9.40 -2.02
N LEU A 251 -9.27 8.62 -1.54
CA LEU A 251 -10.61 8.49 -2.14
C LEU A 251 -11.34 9.84 -2.24
N GLN A 252 -11.20 10.70 -1.22
CA GLN A 252 -11.83 12.01 -1.18
C GLN A 252 -11.15 13.04 -2.10
N VAL A 253 -9.87 12.89 -2.40
CA VAL A 253 -9.11 13.84 -3.25
C VAL A 253 -9.16 13.42 -4.72
N ILE A 254 -9.14 12.12 -5.00
CA ILE A 254 -9.13 11.52 -6.35
C ILE A 254 -10.56 11.40 -6.94
N ARG A 255 -11.42 12.39 -6.66
CA ARG A 255 -12.87 12.38 -6.97
C ARG A 255 -13.21 12.16 -8.45
N ALA A 256 -12.33 12.61 -9.36
CA ALA A 256 -12.58 12.59 -10.80
C ALA A 256 -12.12 11.29 -11.49
N CYS A 257 -11.53 10.33 -10.77
CA CYS A 257 -11.09 9.08 -11.36
C CYS A 257 -12.19 8.02 -11.25
N PRO A 258 -12.68 7.43 -12.37
CA PRO A 258 -13.67 6.36 -12.31
C PRO A 258 -13.14 5.06 -11.65
N ARG A 259 -11.82 4.95 -11.43
CA ARG A 259 -11.15 3.80 -10.81
C ARG A 259 -9.96 4.25 -9.95
N LEU A 260 -10.19 4.57 -8.67
CA LEU A 260 -9.06 4.71 -7.74
C LEU A 260 -8.40 3.35 -7.52
N LYS A 261 -7.09 3.33 -7.32
CA LYS A 261 -6.32 2.13 -7.11
C LYS A 261 -5.68 2.17 -5.74
N VAL A 262 -5.97 1.19 -4.91
CA VAL A 262 -5.48 1.12 -3.52
C VAL A 262 -4.70 -0.16 -3.36
N GLN A 263 -3.52 -0.06 -2.76
CA GLN A 263 -2.79 -1.21 -2.28
C GLN A 263 -3.18 -1.51 -0.85
N VAL A 264 -3.60 -2.74 -0.66
CA VAL A 264 -3.91 -3.27 0.66
C VAL A 264 -2.80 -4.23 1.03
N HIS A 265 -2.15 -3.93 2.15
CA HIS A 265 -1.33 -4.88 2.87
C HIS A 265 -2.24 -5.54 3.89
N SER A 266 -2.23 -6.87 3.98
CA SER A 266 -2.84 -7.55 5.14
C SER A 266 -1.99 -7.21 6.36
N PRO A 267 -2.46 -6.40 7.32
CA PRO A 267 -1.66 -6.09 8.49
C PRO A 267 -1.46 -7.36 9.28
N LYS A 268 -0.40 -7.41 10.08
CA LYS A 268 -0.19 -8.36 11.18
C LYS A 268 -1.40 -8.39 12.12
N GLY A 269 -2.48 -9.07 11.72
CA GLY A 269 -3.68 -9.33 12.52
C GLY A 269 -4.80 -8.28 12.51
N HIS A 270 -4.81 -7.25 11.65
CA HIS A 270 -5.93 -6.28 11.60
C HIS A 270 -6.57 -6.24 10.21
N GLY A 271 -7.45 -7.20 9.94
CA GLY A 271 -8.20 -7.25 8.69
C GLY A 271 -8.95 -5.94 8.45
N LEU A 272 -8.85 -5.42 7.22
CA LEU A 272 -9.68 -4.34 6.72
C LEU A 272 -11.15 -4.76 6.83
N LYS A 273 -11.84 -4.36 7.92
CA LYS A 273 -13.30 -4.48 8.00
C LYS A 273 -13.89 -3.42 7.08
N LEU A 274 -14.15 -3.81 5.84
CA LEU A 274 -15.02 -3.03 4.95
C LEU A 274 -16.43 -3.08 5.55
N CYS A 275 -16.87 -1.99 6.17
CA CYS A 275 -18.22 -1.88 6.74
C CYS A 275 -19.28 -2.15 5.65
N GLU A 276 -20.13 -3.15 5.87
CA GLU A 276 -21.35 -3.35 5.08
C GLU A 276 -22.41 -2.33 5.52
N GLY A 277 -22.39 -1.14 4.92
CA GLY A 277 -23.43 -0.12 5.09
C GLY A 277 -24.34 -0.05 3.86
N GLY A 278 -25.63 -0.31 4.04
CA GLY A 278 -26.67 -0.30 3.00
C GLY A 278 -27.06 1.10 2.49
N GLY A 279 -26.11 1.84 1.95
CA GLY A 279 -26.33 3.01 1.09
C GLY A 279 -25.58 2.82 -0.24
N GLU A 280 -25.71 3.74 -1.21
CA GLU A 280 -24.96 3.72 -2.48
C GLU A 280 -23.44 3.59 -2.23
N GLY A 281 -22.97 2.35 -2.16
CA GLY A 281 -21.68 2.01 -1.56
C GLY A 281 -20.56 2.03 -2.59
N LEU A 282 -19.37 2.38 -2.13
CA LEU A 282 -18.12 2.23 -2.89
C LEU A 282 -17.97 0.78 -3.36
N GLU A 283 -18.02 0.55 -4.68
CA GLU A 283 -17.85 -0.79 -5.23
C GLU A 283 -16.37 -1.14 -5.31
N VAL A 284 -15.97 -2.16 -4.56
CA VAL A 284 -14.64 -2.77 -4.64
C VAL A 284 -14.72 -3.88 -5.69
N GLU A 285 -13.79 -3.90 -6.64
CA GLU A 285 -13.85 -4.78 -7.83
C GLU A 285 -13.85 -6.31 -7.53
N ALA A 286 -13.73 -6.75 -6.27
CA ALA A 286 -13.87 -8.15 -5.86
C ALA A 286 -15.33 -8.68 -5.80
N GLY A 287 -16.35 -7.81 -5.89
CA GLY A 287 -17.75 -8.22 -5.70
C GLY A 287 -18.06 -8.71 -4.26
N ARG A 288 -19.33 -9.04 -3.94
CA ARG A 288 -19.71 -9.42 -2.56
C ARG A 288 -19.11 -10.76 -2.12
N GLU A 289 -19.18 -11.77 -2.98
CA GLU A 289 -18.66 -13.11 -2.69
C GLU A 289 -17.13 -13.10 -2.58
N GLY A 290 -16.46 -12.34 -3.46
CA GLY A 290 -15.03 -12.13 -3.40
C GLY A 290 -14.55 -11.47 -2.11
N LYS A 291 -15.28 -10.48 -1.58
CA LYS A 291 -15.01 -9.88 -0.25
C LYS A 291 -15.07 -10.91 0.89
N ARG A 292 -16.04 -11.84 0.87
CA ARG A 292 -16.13 -12.91 1.87
C ARG A 292 -14.96 -13.87 1.77
N ARG A 293 -14.64 -14.30 0.55
CA ARG A 293 -13.49 -15.18 0.29
C ARG A 293 -12.18 -14.52 0.71
N LEU A 294 -11.98 -13.24 0.39
CA LEU A 294 -10.82 -12.47 0.82
C LEU A 294 -10.67 -12.46 2.35
N THR A 295 -11.78 -12.24 3.07
CA THR A 295 -11.80 -12.32 4.54
C THR A 295 -11.43 -13.71 5.04
N ALA A 296 -11.92 -14.76 4.38
CA ALA A 296 -11.59 -16.15 4.70
C ALA A 296 -10.12 -16.50 4.40
N VAL A 297 -9.55 -16.03 3.29
CA VAL A 297 -8.11 -16.19 2.97
C VAL A 297 -7.27 -15.58 4.08
N PHE A 298 -7.59 -14.36 4.52
CA PHE A 298 -6.87 -13.74 5.63
C PHE A 298 -7.01 -14.56 6.91
N HIS A 299 -8.21 -15.01 7.26
CA HIS A 299 -8.42 -15.81 8.46
C HIS A 299 -7.61 -17.13 8.43
N LEU A 300 -7.59 -17.82 7.29
CA LEU A 300 -6.83 -19.06 7.08
C LEU A 300 -5.31 -18.84 7.21
N CYS A 301 -4.78 -17.75 6.67
CA CYS A 301 -3.36 -17.41 6.82
C CYS A 301 -2.97 -17.16 8.29
N PHE A 302 -3.87 -16.56 9.09
CA PHE A 302 -3.59 -16.28 10.50
C PHE A 302 -3.84 -17.49 11.43
N GLN A 303 -4.71 -18.43 11.07
CA GLN A 303 -4.92 -19.66 11.84
C GLN A 303 -3.78 -20.68 11.65
N GLN A 304 -3.07 -20.64 10.52
CA GLN A 304 -1.93 -21.53 10.26
C GLN A 304 -0.59 -20.99 10.80
N ALA A 305 -0.57 -19.78 11.36
CA ALA A 305 0.60 -19.27 12.07
C ALA A 305 0.63 -19.90 13.49
N PRO A 306 1.76 -20.48 13.94
CA PRO A 306 1.84 -21.07 15.27
C PRO A 306 1.51 -20.02 16.35
N THR A 307 0.74 -20.42 17.35
CA THR A 307 0.35 -19.58 18.49
C THR A 307 1.61 -19.05 19.20
N VAL A 308 1.95 -17.78 18.99
CA VAL A 308 3.04 -17.11 19.71
C VAL A 308 2.52 -16.68 21.09
N PRO A 309 3.24 -16.96 22.20
CA PRO A 309 2.83 -16.52 23.53
C PRO A 309 2.77 -14.99 23.63
N LYS A 310 1.85 -14.48 24.45
CA LYS A 310 1.71 -13.04 24.74
C LYS A 310 2.95 -12.48 25.45
N ALA A 311 3.29 -11.25 25.02
CA ALA A 311 4.07 -10.19 25.67
C ALA A 311 5.62 -10.29 25.71
N GLN A 312 6.30 -9.29 25.11
CA GLN A 312 7.08 -8.26 25.82
C GLN A 312 7.81 -7.32 24.83
N SER A 313 7.83 -6.02 25.20
CA SER A 313 8.59 -4.86 24.70
C SER A 313 8.62 -4.52 23.19
N CYS A 314 8.04 -3.35 22.87
CA CYS A 314 8.29 -2.62 21.63
C CYS A 314 9.78 -2.22 21.53
N VAL A 315 10.50 -2.82 20.59
CA VAL A 315 11.82 -2.37 20.13
C VAL A 315 11.62 -1.72 18.74
N PRO A 316 12.20 -0.53 18.48
CA PRO A 316 11.85 0.25 17.29
C PRO A 316 12.51 -0.28 16.00
N GLY A 317 11.73 -0.28 14.93
CA GLY A 317 12.18 -0.19 13.54
C GLY A 317 12.28 -1.53 12.77
N PRO A 318 11.56 -1.70 11.65
CA PRO A 318 11.92 -2.73 10.69
C PRO A 318 13.20 -2.33 9.96
N LYS A 319 14.19 -3.23 9.91
CA LYS A 319 15.26 -3.19 8.92
C LYS A 319 14.61 -3.36 7.55
N LEU A 320 14.49 -2.28 6.77
CA LEU A 320 14.18 -2.43 5.35
C LEU A 320 15.33 -3.21 4.69
N ALA A 321 14.98 -4.27 3.97
CA ALA A 321 15.94 -5.09 3.26
C ALA A 321 16.73 -4.21 2.26
N VAL A 322 18.05 -4.16 2.47
CA VAL A 322 19.01 -3.55 1.56
C VAL A 322 19.09 -4.47 0.34
N VAL A 323 18.58 -4.03 -0.80
CA VAL A 323 18.79 -4.73 -2.08
C VAL A 323 20.17 -4.32 -2.58
N GLY A 324 21.21 -5.01 -2.11
CA GLY A 324 22.57 -4.81 -2.60
C GLY A 324 22.68 -5.30 -4.04
N THR A 325 23.12 -4.43 -4.94
CA THR A 325 23.57 -4.82 -6.29
C THR A 325 25.01 -5.32 -6.20
N ASP A 326 25.19 -6.63 -6.13
CA ASP A 326 26.47 -7.24 -6.47
C ASP A 326 26.57 -7.30 -8.00
N MET A 327 27.73 -6.89 -8.53
CA MET A 327 28.11 -6.95 -9.95
C MET A 327 27.93 -8.35 -10.56
#